data_AF-T1CC21-F1
#
_entry.id   AF-T1CC21-F1
#
_cell.length_a   1.000
_cell.length_b   1.000
_cell.length_c   1.000
_cell.angle_alpha   90.00
_cell.angle_beta   90.00
_cell.angle_gamma   90.00
#
_symmetry.space_group_name_H-M   'P 1'
#
loop_
_entity.id
_entity.type
_entity.pdbx_description
1 polymer ?
#
loop_
_entity_poly.entity_id
_entity_poly.type
_entity_poly.pdbx_seq_one_letter_code
_entity_poly.pdbx_strand_id
1 'polypeptide(L)'
;MTRWDIFIKETEGGIVATYRQRAWDIAKEAYGYVTTKDATRAGIPAIELVKLAARGRLRHVARGIYRFDEFPATKFDQFFEAVLRVGDDAFLVGDAVLSLHDLALVNPRRIRVATRRRRRGKLPTWINVEQSDVPDADVTSFEGIPATTVARAI
;
A
#
# COMPACT_ATOMS: atom_id res chain seq x y z
N MET A 1 4.70 -9.44 -23.55
CA MET A 1 3.53 -8.58 -23.82
C MET A 1 2.75 -8.48 -22.53
N THR A 2 2.93 -7.38 -21.81
CA THR A 2 2.32 -7.20 -20.49
C THR A 2 0.88 -6.72 -20.65
N ARG A 3 0.01 -7.05 -19.70
CA ARG A 3 -1.39 -6.59 -19.64
C ARG A 3 -1.55 -5.06 -19.78
N TRP A 4 -0.48 -4.32 -19.49
CA TRP A 4 -0.35 -2.87 -19.67
C TRP A 4 -0.31 -2.40 -21.13
N ASP A 5 0.15 -3.24 -22.07
CA ASP A 5 0.24 -2.89 -23.50
C ASP A 5 -1.13 -2.96 -24.19
N ILE A 6 -2.04 -3.79 -23.66
CA ILE A 6 -3.42 -3.94 -24.17
C ILE A 6 -4.21 -2.64 -23.96
N PHE A 7 -3.97 -1.93 -22.84
CA PHE A 7 -4.65 -0.66 -22.54
C PHE A 7 -4.27 0.50 -23.48
N ILE A 8 -3.17 0.39 -24.25
CA ILE A 8 -2.74 1.42 -25.21
C ILE A 8 -3.34 1.16 -26.62
N LYS A 9 -3.87 -0.04 -26.89
CA LYS A 9 -4.30 -0.46 -28.24
C LYS A 9 -5.80 -0.31 -28.50
N GLU A 10 -6.59 0.14 -27.54
CA GLU A 10 -8.05 0.21 -27.65
C GLU A 10 -8.55 1.65 -27.47
N THR A 11 -8.23 2.51 -28.44
CA THR A 11 -8.87 3.83 -28.57
C THR A 11 -9.08 4.19 -30.03
N GLU A 12 -9.99 3.49 -30.69
CA GLU A 12 -10.76 4.07 -31.79
C GLU A 12 -12.07 4.63 -31.19
N GLY A 13 -12.08 5.94 -30.90
CA GLY A 13 -13.27 6.71 -30.50
C GLY A 13 -13.69 6.62 -29.02
N GLY A 14 -13.02 7.33 -28.10
CA GLY A 14 -13.51 7.44 -26.72
C GLY A 14 -12.55 8.16 -25.77
N ILE A 15 -13.10 9.01 -24.90
CA ILE A 15 -12.44 9.93 -23.96
C ILE A 15 -11.17 9.34 -23.31
N VAL A 16 -10.03 10.03 -23.44
CA VAL A 16 -8.79 9.70 -22.71
C VAL A 16 -9.07 9.71 -21.20
N ALA A 17 -8.84 8.57 -20.53
CA ALA A 17 -9.07 8.45 -19.08
C ALA A 17 -8.27 9.50 -18.30
N THR A 18 -8.96 10.25 -17.43
CA THR A 18 -8.34 11.28 -16.61
C THR A 18 -7.33 10.67 -15.64
N TYR A 19 -6.35 11.47 -15.20
CA TYR A 19 -5.41 11.03 -14.16
C TYR A 19 -6.10 10.58 -12.87
N ARG A 20 -7.25 11.18 -12.51
CA ARG A 20 -8.05 10.71 -11.37
C ARG A 20 -8.58 9.30 -11.60
N GLN A 21 -9.14 9.01 -12.78
CA GLN A 21 -9.64 7.66 -13.11
C GLN A 21 -8.51 6.63 -13.08
N ARG A 22 -7.36 6.95 -13.67
CA ARG A 22 -6.20 6.05 -13.65
C ARG A 22 -5.66 5.84 -12.22
N ALA A 23 -5.65 6.87 -11.39
CA ALA A 23 -5.28 6.75 -9.97
C ALA A 23 -6.32 5.93 -9.18
N TRP A 24 -7.60 6.05 -9.53
CA TRP A 24 -8.69 5.26 -8.95
C TRP A 24 -8.52 3.77 -9.26
N ASP A 25 -8.14 3.42 -10.49
CA ASP A 25 -7.90 2.03 -10.88
C ASP A 25 -6.73 1.41 -10.09
N ILE A 26 -5.67 2.18 -9.82
CA ILE A 26 -4.58 1.75 -8.92
C ILE A 26 -5.12 1.53 -7.50
N ALA A 27 -5.90 2.49 -7.00
CA ALA A 27 -6.41 2.48 -5.63
C ALA A 27 -7.39 1.33 -5.34
N LYS A 28 -8.10 0.85 -6.37
CA LYS A 28 -9.06 -0.25 -6.26
C LYS A 28 -8.44 -1.53 -5.73
N GLU A 29 -7.20 -1.82 -6.14
CA GLU A 29 -6.45 -3.01 -5.74
C GLU A 29 -5.58 -2.76 -4.48
N ALA A 30 -5.70 -1.57 -3.87
CA ALA A 30 -4.81 -1.09 -2.81
C ALA A 30 -5.59 -0.40 -1.67
N TYR A 31 -6.80 -0.87 -1.35
CA TYR A 31 -7.63 -0.35 -0.24
C TYR A 31 -7.90 1.16 -0.28
N GLY A 32 -8.00 1.71 -1.49
CA GLY A 32 -8.16 3.15 -1.72
C GLY A 32 -6.86 3.94 -1.69
N TYR A 33 -5.72 3.33 -1.39
CA TYR A 33 -4.42 4.00 -1.35
C TYR A 33 -3.81 4.15 -2.74
N VAL A 34 -3.14 5.27 -2.97
CA VAL A 34 -2.31 5.50 -4.15
C VAL A 34 -1.01 6.17 -3.73
N THR A 35 0.11 5.59 -4.16
CA THR A 35 1.43 6.19 -3.93
C THR A 35 1.86 7.02 -5.12
N THR A 36 2.69 8.04 -4.90
CA THR A 36 3.33 8.77 -6.01
C THR A 36 4.16 7.86 -6.89
N LYS A 37 4.72 6.78 -6.34
CA LYS A 37 5.55 5.81 -7.07
C LYS A 37 4.71 4.96 -8.01
N ASP A 38 3.55 4.48 -7.56
CA ASP A 38 2.65 3.68 -8.40
C ASP A 38 1.99 4.54 -9.47
N ALA A 39 1.60 5.76 -9.10
CA ALA A 39 1.11 6.75 -10.04
C ALA A 39 2.13 7.07 -11.14
N THR A 40 3.39 7.36 -10.79
CA THR A 40 4.42 7.66 -11.80
C THR A 40 4.75 6.46 -12.66
N ARG A 41 4.76 5.24 -12.10
CA ARG A 41 4.92 4.00 -12.88
C ARG A 41 3.79 3.82 -13.90
N ALA A 42 2.59 4.25 -13.57
CA ALA A 42 1.44 4.29 -14.49
C ALA A 42 1.45 5.52 -15.43
N GLY A 43 2.49 6.35 -15.43
CA GLY A 43 2.55 7.56 -16.27
C GLY A 43 1.64 8.70 -15.78
N ILE A 44 1.22 8.67 -14.52
CA ILE A 44 0.52 9.77 -13.85
C ILE A 44 1.57 10.65 -13.17
N PRO A 45 1.70 11.94 -13.53
CA PRO A 45 2.64 12.83 -12.85
C PRO A 45 2.31 12.96 -11.36
N ALA A 46 3.30 12.85 -10.48
CA ALA A 46 3.09 12.91 -9.02
C ALA A 46 2.37 14.19 -8.55
N ILE A 47 2.58 15.31 -9.25
CA ILE A 47 1.90 16.59 -9.00
C ILE A 47 0.38 16.48 -9.14
N GLU A 48 -0.13 15.54 -9.94
CA GLU A 48 -1.58 15.34 -10.11
C GLU A 48 -2.23 14.79 -8.83
N LEU A 49 -1.54 13.91 -8.09
CA LEU A 49 -2.03 13.47 -6.77
C LEU A 49 -2.07 14.64 -5.78
N VAL A 50 -1.06 15.52 -5.81
CA VAL A 50 -1.03 16.74 -4.98
C VAL A 50 -2.20 17.65 -5.33
N LYS A 51 -2.47 17.90 -6.62
CA LYS A 51 -3.59 18.71 -7.08
C LYS A 51 -4.94 18.11 -6.68
N LEU A 52 -5.10 16.80 -6.80
CA LEU A 52 -6.31 16.10 -6.36
C LEU A 52 -6.51 16.24 -4.85
N ALA A 53 -5.44 16.09 -4.07
CA ALA A 53 -5.51 16.27 -2.62
C ALA A 53 -5.85 17.71 -2.22
N ALA A 54 -5.22 18.70 -2.85
CA ALA A 54 -5.51 20.13 -2.63
C ALA A 54 -6.97 20.50 -2.93
N ARG A 55 -7.63 19.74 -3.82
CA ARG A 55 -9.06 19.91 -4.17
C ARG A 55 -9.99 19.02 -3.32
N GLY A 56 -9.47 18.36 -2.28
CA GLY A 56 -10.24 17.46 -1.41
C GLY A 56 -10.71 16.17 -2.09
N ARG A 57 -10.12 15.78 -3.24
CA ARG A 57 -10.44 14.53 -3.95
C ARG A 57 -9.60 13.35 -3.51
N LEU A 58 -8.55 13.61 -2.73
CA LEU A 58 -7.69 12.62 -2.08
C LEU A 58 -7.33 13.15 -0.70
N ARG A 59 -7.23 12.26 0.28
CA ARG A 59 -6.61 12.58 1.55
C ARG A 59 -5.10 12.37 1.44
N HIS A 60 -4.33 13.35 1.89
CA HIS A 60 -2.88 13.18 2.06
C HIS A 60 -2.60 12.44 3.37
N VAL A 61 -2.11 11.21 3.28
CA VAL A 61 -1.87 10.30 4.42
C VAL A 61 -0.47 10.48 4.98
N ALA A 62 0.52 10.54 4.09
CA ALA A 62 1.93 10.76 4.39
C ALA A 62 2.65 11.23 3.12
N ARG A 63 3.93 11.52 3.23
CA ARG A 63 4.76 11.87 2.06
C ARG A 63 4.63 10.80 0.97
N GLY A 64 4.06 11.19 -0.16
CA GLY A 64 3.89 10.32 -1.32
C GLY A 64 2.80 9.26 -1.18
N ILE A 65 1.99 9.29 -0.12
CA ILE A 65 0.91 8.33 0.14
C ILE A 65 -0.40 9.12 0.26
N TYR A 66 -1.37 8.75 -0.57
CA TYR A 66 -2.69 9.36 -0.62
C TYR A 66 -3.76 8.27 -0.53
N ARG A 67 -4.98 8.65 -0.16
CA ARG A 67 -6.13 7.75 -0.14
C ARG A 67 -7.38 8.41 -0.70
N PHE A 68 -8.13 7.67 -1.53
CA PHE A 68 -9.52 7.99 -1.85
C PHE A 68 -10.39 7.55 -0.67
N ASP A 69 -11.00 8.50 0.02
CA ASP A 69 -11.89 8.19 1.15
C ASP A 69 -13.28 7.75 0.68
N GLU A 70 -13.54 7.77 -0.64
CA GLU A 70 -14.72 7.15 -1.25
C GLU A 70 -14.69 5.60 -1.20
N PHE A 71 -13.53 4.98 -0.95
CA PHE A 71 -13.45 3.54 -0.73
C PHE A 71 -13.86 3.19 0.71
N PRO A 72 -14.67 2.14 0.91
CA PRO A 72 -15.06 1.72 2.24
C PRO A 72 -13.83 1.30 3.05
N ALA A 73 -13.83 1.65 4.34
CA ALA A 73 -12.78 1.20 5.23
C ALA A 73 -12.86 -0.33 5.43
N THR A 74 -11.72 -0.99 5.43
CA THR A 74 -11.61 -2.42 5.69
C THR A 74 -10.74 -2.68 6.91
N LYS A 75 -10.78 -3.92 7.44
CA LYS A 75 -9.86 -4.35 8.50
C LYS A 75 -8.39 -4.37 8.06
N PHE A 76 -8.13 -4.35 6.75
CA PHE A 76 -6.79 -4.43 6.15
C PHE A 76 -6.12 -3.06 5.99
N ASP A 77 -6.89 -1.98 6.00
CA ASP A 77 -6.42 -0.61 5.72
C ASP A 77 -5.22 -0.23 6.57
N GLN A 78 -5.29 -0.50 7.89
CA GLN A 78 -4.24 -0.10 8.81
C GLN A 78 -2.95 -0.90 8.60
N PHE A 79 -3.05 -2.18 8.25
CA PHE A 79 -1.91 -3.03 7.91
C PHE A 79 -1.25 -2.58 6.60
N PHE A 80 -2.06 -2.31 5.57
CA PHE A 80 -1.59 -1.80 4.29
C PHE A 80 -0.89 -0.44 4.45
N GLU A 81 -1.50 0.48 5.20
CA GLU A 81 -0.90 1.78 5.52
C GLU A 81 0.43 1.63 6.29
N ALA A 82 0.52 0.67 7.21
CA ALA A 82 1.74 0.42 7.97
C ALA A 82 2.90 0.07 7.04
N VAL A 83 2.69 -0.88 6.12
CA VAL A 83 3.69 -1.31 5.13
C VAL A 83 4.08 -0.13 4.24
N LEU A 84 3.11 0.57 3.65
CA LEU A 84 3.38 1.72 2.78
C LEU A 84 4.22 2.81 3.47
N ARG A 85 3.93 3.12 4.75
CA ARG A 85 4.66 4.13 5.52
C ARG A 85 6.10 3.73 5.83
N VAL A 86 6.38 2.43 5.93
CA VAL A 86 7.74 1.93 6.21
C VAL A 86 8.57 1.91 4.92
N GLY A 87 8.03 1.35 3.83
CA GLY A 87 8.69 1.37 2.52
C GLY A 87 8.33 0.19 1.62
N ASP A 88 8.90 0.20 0.42
CA ASP A 88 8.63 -0.80 -0.61
C ASP A 88 9.15 -2.22 -0.30
N ASP A 89 10.16 -2.31 0.57
CA ASP A 89 10.76 -3.57 1.02
C ASP A 89 10.23 -4.00 2.40
N ALA A 90 9.12 -3.39 2.83
CA ALA A 90 8.55 -3.63 4.13
C ALA A 90 7.52 -4.76 4.09
N PHE A 91 7.41 -5.51 5.19
CA PHE A 91 6.47 -6.61 5.34
C PHE A 91 6.07 -6.76 6.81
N LEU A 92 4.85 -7.24 7.07
CA LEU A 92 4.39 -7.52 8.42
C LEU A 92 5.12 -8.72 9.03
N VAL A 93 5.27 -8.70 10.36
CA VAL A 93 5.91 -9.77 11.14
C VAL A 93 5.16 -10.06 12.45
N GLY A 94 5.33 -11.26 12.99
CA GLY A 94 4.86 -11.63 14.33
C GLY A 94 3.35 -11.51 14.51
N ASP A 95 2.92 -10.89 15.62
CA ASP A 95 1.51 -10.73 16.00
C ASP A 95 0.68 -9.98 14.95
N ALA A 96 1.28 -9.06 14.20
CA ALA A 96 0.61 -8.38 13.09
C ALA A 96 0.21 -9.35 11.97
N VAL A 97 1.02 -10.39 11.69
CA VAL A 97 0.68 -11.44 10.71
C VAL A 97 -0.46 -12.30 11.24
N LEU A 98 -0.39 -12.72 12.50
CA LEU A 98 -1.47 -13.52 13.10
C LEU A 98 -2.80 -12.76 13.08
N SER A 99 -2.75 -11.45 13.34
CA SER A 99 -3.93 -10.57 13.31
C SER A 99 -4.45 -10.35 11.89
N LEU A 100 -3.56 -10.22 10.91
CA LEU A 100 -3.92 -10.11 9.50
C LEU A 100 -4.73 -11.33 9.02
N HIS A 101 -4.39 -12.52 9.51
CA HIS A 101 -5.04 -13.79 9.18
C HIS A 101 -6.23 -14.15 10.10
N ASP A 102 -6.66 -13.25 11.00
CA ASP A 102 -7.65 -13.52 12.05
C ASP A 102 -7.31 -14.73 12.96
N LEU A 103 -6.02 -15.04 13.15
CA LEU A 103 -5.53 -16.14 13.97
C LEU A 103 -5.21 -15.72 15.41
N ALA A 104 -5.30 -14.43 15.71
CA ALA A 104 -5.14 -13.89 17.06
C ALA A 104 -6.45 -13.27 17.55
N LEU A 105 -6.84 -13.57 18.79
CA LEU A 105 -8.01 -12.98 19.45
C LEU A 105 -7.76 -11.54 19.96
N VAL A 106 -6.60 -10.95 19.64
CA VAL A 106 -6.20 -9.62 20.09
C VAL A 106 -5.88 -8.72 18.90
N ASN A 107 -6.34 -7.48 18.98
CA ASN A 107 -5.91 -6.42 18.07
C ASN A 107 -4.56 -5.88 18.56
N PRO A 108 -3.47 -5.96 17.78
CA PRO A 108 -2.14 -5.60 18.25
C PRO A 108 -2.09 -4.11 18.55
N ARG A 109 -1.56 -3.74 19.72
CA ARG A 109 -1.42 -2.33 20.13
C ARG A 109 -0.54 -1.52 19.16
N ARG A 110 0.39 -2.21 18.47
CA ARG A 110 1.25 -1.65 17.44
C ARG A 110 1.40 -2.67 16.32
N ILE A 111 1.29 -2.21 15.08
CA ILE A 111 1.54 -3.05 13.91
C ILE A 111 3.05 -3.19 13.75
N ARG A 112 3.55 -4.41 13.87
CA ARG A 112 4.96 -4.75 13.64
C ARG A 112 5.23 -4.91 12.15
N VAL A 113 6.20 -4.14 11.67
CA VAL A 113 6.63 -4.11 10.28
C VAL A 113 8.13 -4.26 10.24
N ALA A 114 8.62 -5.25 9.50
CA ALA A 114 10.04 -5.40 9.21
C ALA A 114 10.39 -4.74 7.88
N THR A 115 11.64 -4.33 7.73
CA THR A 115 12.24 -3.90 6.46
C THR A 115 13.70 -4.35 6.44
N ARG A 116 14.22 -4.61 5.24
CA ARG A 116 15.64 -4.97 5.06
C ARG A 116 16.56 -3.77 5.21
N ARG A 117 16.03 -2.57 4.96
CA ARG A 117 16.78 -1.32 4.95
C ARG A 117 16.53 -0.51 6.21
N ARG A 118 17.55 0.25 6.62
CA ARG A 118 17.40 1.17 7.75
C ARG A 118 16.41 2.29 7.38
N ARG A 119 15.28 2.32 8.08
CA ARG A 119 14.29 3.40 8.01
C ARG A 119 14.64 4.51 9.01
N ARG A 120 14.72 5.78 8.56
CA ARG A 120 15.11 6.93 9.41
C ARG A 120 14.03 7.99 9.70
N GLY A 121 12.89 7.96 9.02
CA GLY A 121 11.84 8.96 9.23
C GLY A 121 10.94 8.67 10.44
N LYS A 122 10.24 9.70 10.92
CA LYS A 122 9.25 9.56 11.99
C LYS A 122 8.04 8.75 11.50
N LEU A 123 7.64 7.74 12.27
CA LEU A 123 6.42 6.97 12.07
C LEU A 123 5.39 7.31 13.15
N PRO A 124 4.09 7.11 12.86
CA PRO A 124 3.08 7.06 13.90
C PRO A 124 3.44 6.06 15.00
N THR A 125 3.04 6.34 16.23
CA THR A 125 3.33 5.51 17.43
C THR A 125 2.70 4.13 17.39
N TRP A 126 1.69 3.92 16.51
CA TRP A 126 1.04 2.65 16.27
C TRP A 126 1.81 1.75 15.29
N ILE A 127 2.93 2.20 14.71
CA ILE A 127 3.83 1.37 13.90
C ILE A 127 5.10 1.08 14.69
N ASN A 128 5.42 -0.20 14.84
CA ASN A 128 6.72 -0.64 15.34
C ASN A 128 7.55 -1.17 14.18
N VAL A 129 8.64 -0.48 13.84
CA VAL A 129 9.53 -0.89 12.76
C VAL A 129 10.76 -1.60 13.31
N GLU A 130 11.08 -2.76 12.74
CA GLU A 130 12.31 -3.49 13.01
C GLU A 130 13.09 -3.74 11.72
N GLN A 131 14.42 -3.82 11.83
CA GLN A 131 15.24 -4.27 10.72
C GLN A 131 15.35 -5.79 10.78
N SER A 132 15.06 -6.46 9.68
CA SER A 132 15.10 -7.92 9.63
C SER A 132 15.53 -8.40 8.25
N ASP A 133 16.40 -9.41 8.23
CA ASP A 133 16.89 -10.06 7.02
C ASP A 133 16.22 -11.44 6.87
N VAL A 134 14.89 -11.45 6.94
CA VAL A 134 14.09 -12.67 6.74
C VAL A 134 14.31 -13.17 5.31
N PRO A 135 14.60 -14.47 5.12
CA PRO A 135 14.74 -15.06 3.79
C PRO A 135 13.48 -14.82 2.93
N ASP A 136 13.65 -14.62 1.62
CA ASP A 136 12.51 -14.43 0.70
C ASP A 136 11.50 -15.58 0.76
N ALA A 137 11.96 -16.81 1.04
CA ALA A 137 11.09 -17.98 1.19
C ALA A 137 10.10 -17.87 2.36
N ASP A 138 10.42 -17.03 3.36
CA ASP A 138 9.58 -16.78 4.53
C ASP A 138 8.75 -15.50 4.38
N VAL A 139 8.83 -14.79 3.25
CA VAL A 139 8.01 -13.62 2.93
C VAL A 139 6.97 -14.00 1.88
N THR A 140 5.72 -13.62 2.14
CA THR A 140 4.56 -13.88 1.30
C THR A 140 3.68 -12.64 1.18
N SER A 141 2.58 -12.77 0.45
CA SER A 141 1.53 -11.75 0.35
C SER A 141 0.20 -12.36 0.75
N PHE A 142 -0.52 -11.68 1.63
CA PHE A 142 -1.89 -12.03 2.01
C PHE A 142 -2.77 -10.82 1.76
N GLU A 143 -3.82 -10.99 0.96
CA GLU A 143 -4.72 -9.90 0.55
C GLU A 143 -3.95 -8.70 -0.07
N GLY A 144 -2.83 -8.98 -0.76
CA GLY A 144 -1.98 -7.93 -1.34
C GLY A 144 -1.07 -7.21 -0.34
N ILE A 145 -1.07 -7.60 0.94
CA ILE A 145 -0.18 -7.06 1.99
C ILE A 145 1.04 -7.98 2.15
N PRO A 146 2.27 -7.47 1.95
CA PRO A 146 3.50 -8.21 2.26
C PRO A 146 3.58 -8.55 3.75
N ALA A 147 3.85 -9.83 4.05
CA ALA A 147 3.91 -10.38 5.39
C ALA A 147 4.87 -11.57 5.44
N THR A 148 5.37 -11.95 6.61
CA THR A 148 6.00 -13.28 6.75
C THR A 148 4.97 -14.39 6.68
N THR A 149 5.40 -15.62 6.40
CA THR A 149 4.53 -16.79 6.52
C THR A 149 3.99 -16.93 7.94
N VAL A 150 2.79 -17.52 8.08
CA VAL A 150 2.21 -17.79 9.41
C VAL A 150 3.14 -18.68 10.24
N ALA A 151 3.78 -19.68 9.61
CA ALA A 151 4.73 -20.57 10.29
C ALA A 151 5.94 -19.82 10.89
N ARG A 152 6.36 -18.72 10.26
CA ARG A 152 7.45 -17.86 10.75
C ARG A 152 6.98 -16.87 11.83
N ALA A 153 5.69 -16.54 11.85
CA ALA A 153 5.11 -15.56 12.76
C ALA A 153 4.80 -16.13 14.16
N ILE A 154 4.74 -17.46 14.29
CA ILE A 154 4.59 -18.22 15.54
C ILE A 154 5.97 -18.41 16.18
#